data_AF-A0A925DUB0-F1
#
_entry.id   AF-A0A925DUB0-F1
#
_cell.length_a   1.000
_cell.length_b   1.000
_cell.length_c   1.000
_cell.angle_alpha   90.00
_cell.angle_beta   90.00
_cell.angle_gamma   90.00
#
_symmetry.space_group_name_H-M   'P 1'
#
loop_
_entity.id
_entity.type
_entity.pdbx_description
1 polymer ?
#
loop_
_entity_poly.entity_id
_entity_poly.type
_entity_poly.pdbx_seq_one_letter_code
_entity_poly.pdbx_strand_id
1 'polypeptide(L)'
;MIDNKKYGNNYEYHRALFLLEGIKFLDNNFMILRPEQKTSSQVSVIHYEFYSDKGVLVNEIKSLDEKIQCMVGNKFEGLDLIPFGEAQSPKLSDFADGINTLEFLRKLG
;
A
#
# COMPACT_ATOMS: atom_id res chain seq x y z
N MET A 1 3.39 17.04 8.94
CA MET A 1 2.53 15.83 9.03
C MET A 1 2.38 15.35 10.47
N ILE A 2 3.46 15.28 11.26
CA ILE A 2 3.37 15.01 12.71
C ILE A 2 2.58 16.12 13.44
N ASP A 3 2.63 17.36 12.93
CA ASP A 3 1.80 18.47 13.42
C ASP A 3 0.29 18.23 13.24
N ASN A 4 -0.09 17.24 12.41
CA ASN A 4 -1.44 16.71 12.43
C ASN A 4 -1.58 15.77 13.62
N LYS A 5 -2.26 16.26 14.66
CA LYS A 5 -2.49 15.52 15.92
C LYS A 5 -3.04 14.10 15.70
N LYS A 6 -3.92 13.88 14.71
CA LYS A 6 -4.47 12.54 14.47
C LYS A 6 -3.40 11.56 13.98
N TYR A 7 -2.56 12.01 13.05
CA TYR A 7 -1.46 11.22 12.52
C TYR A 7 -0.40 10.96 13.61
N GLY A 8 0.00 12.02 14.33
CA GLY A 8 0.96 11.93 15.43
C GLY A 8 0.51 10.94 16.51
N ASN A 9 -0.74 11.02 16.96
CA ASN A 9 -1.29 10.09 17.94
C ASN A 9 -1.27 8.64 17.45
N ASN A 10 -1.60 8.40 16.18
CA ASN A 10 -1.62 7.05 15.62
C ASN A 10 -0.19 6.47 15.52
N TYR A 11 0.77 7.30 15.08
CA TYR A 11 2.18 6.95 15.08
C TYR A 11 2.70 6.58 16.48
N GLU A 12 2.46 7.43 17.49
CA GLU A 12 2.91 7.18 18.87
C GLU A 12 2.27 5.93 19.47
N TYR A 13 0.97 5.72 19.23
CA TYR A 13 0.24 4.54 19.66
C TYR A 13 0.86 3.25 19.10
N HIS A 14 1.05 3.15 17.79
CA HIS A 14 1.60 1.95 17.17
C HIS A 14 3.06 1.71 17.55
N ARG A 15 3.86 2.78 17.67
CA ARG A 15 5.22 2.68 18.16
C ARG A 15 5.28 2.09 19.57
N ALA A 16 4.47 2.60 20.49
CA ALA A 16 4.40 2.09 21.86
C ALA A 16 3.91 0.63 21.90
N LEU A 17 2.87 0.31 21.13
CA LEU A 17 2.34 -1.05 21.03
C LEU A 17 3.40 -2.05 20.55
N PHE A 18 4.10 -1.74 19.45
CA PHE A 18 5.12 -2.64 18.91
C PHE A 18 6.32 -2.80 19.85
N LEU A 19 6.71 -1.75 20.57
CA LEU A 19 7.75 -1.85 21.61
C LEU A 19 7.31 -2.76 22.76
N LEU A 20 6.07 -2.63 23.23
CA LEU A 20 5.52 -3.47 24.30
C LEU A 20 5.41 -4.94 23.89
N GLU A 21 5.08 -5.21 22.63
CA GLU A 21 4.98 -6.55 22.06
C GLU A 21 6.34 -7.14 21.67
N GLY A 22 7.43 -6.36 21.74
CA GLY A 22 8.77 -6.79 21.30
C GLY A 22 8.89 -7.00 19.80
N ILE A 23 8.00 -6.40 19.00
CA ILE A 23 8.02 -6.48 17.54
C ILE A 23 9.15 -5.59 17.02
N LYS A 24 9.98 -6.14 16.13
CA LYS A 24 11.04 -5.37 15.47
C LYS A 24 10.46 -4.52 14.34
N PHE A 25 10.87 -3.26 14.30
CA PHE A 25 10.55 -2.31 13.24
C PHE A 25 11.67 -1.29 13.07
N LEU A 26 11.71 -0.62 11.92
CA LEU A 26 12.55 0.56 11.71
C LEU A 26 11.72 1.82 11.93
N ASP A 27 12.35 2.82 12.52
CA ASP A 27 11.72 4.05 12.96
C ASP A 27 12.56 5.25 12.52
N ASN A 28 11.92 6.25 11.91
CA ASN A 28 12.53 7.52 11.54
C ASN A 28 11.83 8.74 12.17
N ASN A 29 11.08 8.54 13.25
CA ASN A 29 10.28 9.55 13.94
C ASN A 29 9.13 10.14 13.12
N PHE A 30 8.85 9.62 11.93
CA PHE A 30 7.79 10.08 11.04
C PHE A 30 6.88 8.94 10.57
N MET A 31 7.44 7.76 10.37
CA MET A 31 6.75 6.54 9.95
C MET A 31 7.49 5.31 10.47
N ILE A 32 6.77 4.20 10.57
CA ILE A 32 7.29 2.91 11.03
C ILE A 32 7.38 1.97 9.82
N LEU A 33 8.55 1.38 9.58
CA LEU A 33 8.70 0.27 8.63
C LEU A 33 8.69 -1.05 9.39
N ARG A 34 7.74 -1.93 9.07
CA ARG A 34 7.59 -3.22 9.75
C ARG A 34 7.71 -4.38 8.74
N PRO A 35 8.53 -5.40 9.01
CA PRO A 35 8.57 -6.61 8.20
C PRO A 35 7.27 -7.42 8.41
N GLU A 36 6.38 -7.42 7.42
CA GLU A 36 5.03 -8.01 7.50
C GLU A 36 4.49 -8.24 6.08
N GLN A 37 3.78 -9.36 5.85
CA GLN A 37 3.29 -9.76 4.52
C GLN A 37 1.86 -9.28 4.24
N LYS A 38 1.16 -8.77 5.26
CA LYS A 38 -0.19 -8.26 5.10
C LYS A 38 -0.18 -6.98 4.26
N THR A 39 -1.03 -6.93 3.24
CA THR A 39 -1.19 -5.76 2.36
C THR A 39 -1.79 -4.55 3.06
N SER A 40 -2.66 -4.74 4.05
CA SER A 40 -3.22 -3.67 4.86
C SER A 40 -2.32 -3.31 6.04
N SER A 41 -1.95 -2.03 6.17
CA SER A 41 -1.26 -1.50 7.33
C SER A 41 -2.10 -0.45 8.07
N GLN A 42 -1.74 -0.18 9.32
CA GLN A 42 -2.30 0.95 10.04
C GLN A 42 -1.69 2.26 9.52
N VAL A 43 -2.35 3.38 9.83
CA VAL A 43 -1.79 4.71 9.54
C VAL A 43 -0.39 4.82 10.15
N SER A 44 0.50 5.56 9.50
CA SER A 44 1.90 5.75 9.92
C SER A 44 2.78 4.47 9.88
N VAL A 45 2.24 3.31 9.53
CA VAL A 45 2.96 2.04 9.41
C VAL A 45 3.02 1.63 7.93
N ILE A 46 4.19 1.27 7.45
CA ILE A 46 4.40 0.68 6.13
C ILE A 46 4.96 -0.72 6.32
N HIS A 47 4.30 -1.69 5.68
CA HIS A 47 4.78 -3.05 5.63
C HIS A 47 5.78 -3.22 4.49
N TYR A 48 6.79 -4.04 4.74
CA TYR A 48 7.71 -4.47 3.71
C TYR A 48 8.05 -5.94 3.90
N GLU A 49 8.49 -6.57 2.82
CA GLU A 49 9.03 -7.91 2.86
C GLU A 49 10.18 -8.02 1.84
N PHE A 50 10.93 -9.11 1.96
CA PHE A 50 12.01 -9.42 1.04
C PHE A 50 11.58 -10.57 0.14
N TYR A 51 11.84 -10.44 -1.15
CA TYR A 51 11.68 -11.52 -2.12
C TYR A 51 13.07 -11.91 -2.66
N SER A 52 13.26 -13.20 -2.91
CA SER A 52 14.51 -13.76 -3.45
C SER A 52 14.43 -14.02 -4.96
N ASP A 53 13.22 -14.16 -5.50
CA ASP A 53 12.97 -14.46 -6.90
C ASP A 53 11.87 -13.55 -7.46
N LYS A 54 12.10 -13.01 -8.66
CA LYS A 54 11.15 -12.11 -9.32
C LYS A 54 9.91 -12.84 -9.82
N GLY A 55 10.04 -14.09 -10.27
CA GLY A 55 8.93 -14.90 -10.73
C GLY A 55 7.96 -15.23 -9.59
N VAL A 56 8.49 -15.57 -8.42
CA VAL A 56 7.72 -15.77 -7.19
C VAL A 56 6.94 -14.50 -6.82
N LEU A 57 7.60 -13.35 -6.79
CA LEU A 57 6.95 -12.06 -6.50
C LEU A 57 5.79 -11.76 -7.46
N VAL A 58 5.98 -11.97 -8.76
CA VAL A 58 4.93 -11.73 -9.77
C VAL A 58 3.73 -12.65 -9.53
N ASN A 59 3.98 -13.92 -9.20
CA ASN A 59 2.91 -14.88 -8.94
C ASN A 59 2.13 -14.53 -7.66
N GLU A 60 2.83 -14.12 -6.60
CA GLU A 60 2.22 -13.68 -5.35
C GLU A 60 1.35 -12.42 -5.55
N ILE A 61 1.90 -11.41 -6.23
CA ILE A 61 1.16 -10.17 -6.52
C ILE A 61 -0.09 -10.47 -7.38
N LYS A 62 0.04 -11.30 -8.42
CA LYS A 62 -1.11 -11.72 -9.24
C LYS A 62 -2.17 -12.50 -8.45
N SER A 63 -1.77 -13.27 -7.43
CA SER A 63 -2.74 -13.95 -6.54
C SER A 63 -3.51 -12.98 -5.64
N LEU A 64 -3.02 -11.74 -5.51
CA LEU A 64 -3.61 -10.67 -4.72
C LEU A 64 -4.26 -9.57 -5.58
N ASP A 65 -4.41 -9.79 -6.88
CA ASP A 65 -4.89 -8.79 -7.85
C ASP A 65 -6.23 -8.15 -7.42
N GLU A 66 -7.18 -8.96 -6.96
CA GLU A 66 -8.48 -8.48 -6.46
C GLU A 66 -8.39 -7.61 -5.18
N LYS A 67 -7.25 -7.62 -4.48
CA LYS A 67 -7.01 -6.85 -3.24
C LYS A 67 -6.09 -5.65 -3.46
N ILE A 68 -5.46 -5.53 -4.62
CA ILE A 68 -4.49 -4.49 -4.93
C ILE A 68 -5.15 -3.48 -5.87
N GLN A 69 -5.37 -2.27 -5.37
CA GLN A 69 -5.98 -1.19 -6.17
C GLN A 69 -4.97 -0.50 -7.09
N CYS A 70 -3.68 -0.52 -6.71
CA CYS A 70 -2.64 0.20 -7.42
C CYS A 70 -1.27 -0.34 -7.03
N MET A 71 -0.39 -0.46 -8.01
CA MET A 71 1.03 -0.77 -7.82
C MET A 71 1.86 0.38 -8.38
N VAL A 72 2.86 0.85 -7.63
CA VAL A 72 3.72 1.98 -8.01
C VAL A 72 5.16 1.53 -8.11
N GLY A 73 5.83 1.83 -9.22
CA GLY A 73 7.22 1.44 -9.41
C GLY A 73 7.81 1.78 -10.77
N ASN A 74 9.09 1.49 -10.91
CA ASN A 74 9.72 1.39 -12.23
C ASN A 74 9.16 0.18 -12.97
N LYS A 75 9.30 0.14 -14.30
CA LYS A 75 8.89 -1.02 -15.11
C LYS A 75 9.39 -2.33 -14.52
N PHE A 76 8.48 -3.26 -14.28
CA PHE A 76 8.75 -4.59 -13.77
C PHE A 76 8.06 -5.59 -14.69
N GLU A 77 8.80 -6.59 -15.17
CA GLU A 77 8.27 -7.56 -16.12
C GLU A 77 7.17 -8.42 -15.49
N GLY A 78 6.01 -8.48 -16.14
CA GLY A 78 4.87 -9.27 -15.67
C GLY A 78 3.90 -8.54 -14.74
N LEU A 79 4.11 -7.26 -14.45
CA LEU A 79 3.24 -6.41 -13.64
C LEU A 79 2.95 -5.08 -14.35
N ASP A 80 1.74 -4.56 -14.17
CA ASP A 80 1.39 -3.20 -14.58
C ASP A 80 1.60 -2.25 -13.41
N LEU A 81 2.37 -1.18 -13.62
CA LEU A 81 2.89 -0.32 -12.55
C LEU A 81 2.73 1.14 -12.94
N ILE A 82 2.15 1.91 -12.03
CA ILE A 82 2.07 3.37 -12.13
C ILE A 82 3.47 3.95 -11.82
N PRO A 83 3.98 4.90 -12.62
CA PRO A 83 5.24 5.58 -12.31
C PRO A 83 5.20 6.29 -10.96
N PHE A 84 6.37 6.41 -10.32
CA PHE A 84 6.49 7.18 -9.08
C PHE A 84 5.98 8.61 -9.24
N GLY A 85 5.20 9.08 -8.28
CA GLY A 85 4.62 10.42 -8.26
C GLY A 85 3.28 10.56 -8.99
N GLU A 86 2.87 9.57 -9.80
CA GLU A 86 1.64 9.67 -10.58
C GLU A 86 0.41 9.10 -9.86
N ALA A 87 0.59 8.22 -8.87
CA ALA A 87 -0.52 7.54 -8.17
C ALA A 87 -1.50 8.48 -7.43
N GLN A 88 -1.09 9.71 -7.12
CA GLN A 88 -1.94 10.73 -6.48
C GLN A 88 -2.57 11.71 -7.49
N SER A 89 -2.40 11.46 -8.79
CA SER A 89 -2.97 12.24 -9.89
C SER A 89 -3.78 11.33 -10.82
N PRO A 90 -4.84 10.67 -10.32
CA PRO A 90 -5.63 9.74 -11.13
C PRO A 90 -6.24 10.46 -12.32
N LYS A 91 -6.13 9.85 -13.50
CA LYS A 91 -6.84 10.31 -14.69
C LYS A 91 -8.29 9.86 -14.63
N LEU A 92 -9.12 10.45 -15.48
CA LEU A 92 -10.55 10.13 -15.59
C LEU A 92 -10.82 8.65 -15.93
N SER A 93 -9.80 7.94 -16.46
CA SER A 93 -9.83 6.53 -16.83
C SER A 93 -9.26 5.58 -15.77
N ASP A 94 -8.66 6.11 -14.70
CA ASP A 94 -7.90 5.31 -13.74
C ASP A 94 -8.85 4.85 -12.61
N PHE A 95 -9.70 3.88 -12.95
CA PHE A 95 -10.67 3.31 -12.03
C PHE A 95 -9.99 2.28 -11.11
N ALA A 96 -10.22 2.39 -9.80
CA ALA A 96 -9.55 1.57 -8.76
C ALA A 96 -9.75 0.06 -8.91
N ASP A 97 -10.81 -0.37 -9.62
CA ASP A 97 -11.16 -1.78 -9.84
C ASP A 97 -11.22 -2.14 -11.35
N GLY A 98 -10.71 -1.26 -12.23
CA GLY A 98 -10.86 -1.39 -13.69
C GLY A 98 -12.31 -1.24 -14.21
N ILE A 99 -13.28 -1.02 -13.31
CA ILE A 99 -14.70 -0.83 -13.64
C ILE A 99 -14.94 0.65 -13.88
N ASN A 100 -15.35 1.00 -15.10
CA ASN A 100 -15.80 2.35 -15.42
C ASN A 100 -17.05 2.70 -14.59
N THR A 101 -16.91 3.65 -13.66
CA THR A 101 -17.97 4.03 -12.72
C THR A 101 -19.25 4.49 -13.45
N LEU A 102 -19.13 5.14 -14.61
CA LEU A 102 -20.29 5.59 -15.40
C LEU A 102 -21.01 4.42 -16.08
N GLU A 103 -20.26 3.44 -16.57
CA GLU A 103 -20.82 2.18 -17.10
C GLU A 103 -21.56 1.39 -16.01
N PHE A 104 -21.00 1.32 -14.80
CA PHE A 104 -21.63 0.67 -13.66
C PHE A 104 -22.96 1.35 -13.29
N LEU A 105 -22.96 2.68 -13.13
CA LEU A 105 -24.17 3.44 -12.81
C LEU A 105 -25.25 3.30 -13.88
N ARG A 106 -24.87 3.23 -15.17
CA ARG A 106 -25.80 3.01 -16.27
C ARG A 106 -26.48 1.63 -16.23
N LYS A 107 -25.85 0.61 -15.64
CA LYS A 107 -26.42 -0.76 -15.51
C LYS A 107 -27.38 -0.91 -14.33
N LEU A 108 -27.49 0.10 -13.45
CA LEU A 108 -28.38 0.09 -12.28
C LEU A 108 -29.77 0.69 -12.55
N GLY A 109 -29.97 1.31 -13.72
CA GLY A 109 -31.27 1.83 -14.19
C GLY A 109 -31.85 0.97 -15.29
#